data_AF-A0A7K5N2U8-F1
#
_entry.id   AF-A0A7K5N2U8-F1
#
_cell.length_a   1.000
_cell.length_b   1.000
_cell.length_c   1.000
_cell.angle_alpha   90.00
_cell.angle_beta   90.00
_cell.angle_gamma   90.00
#
_symmetry.space_group_name_H-M   'P 1'
#
loop_
_entity.id
_entity.type
_entity.pdbx_description
1 polymer ?
#
loop_
_entity_poly.entity_id
_entity_poly.type
_entity_poly.pdbx_seq_one_letter_code
_entity_poly.pdbx_strand_id
1 'polypeptide(L)' 'MDSEVQRDGRILDLIDDAWREDKLPYEDVAIPLNELPEPEQDNGGTTESVKEQEMKWTDLALQYLHENVPPTGN' A
#
# COMPACT_ATOMS: atom_id res chain seq x y z
N MET A 1 2.13 -47.94 -19.33
CA MET A 1 0.71 -47.54 -19.32
C MET A 1 0.70 -46.04 -19.58
N ASP A 2 -0.02 -45.56 -20.58
CA ASP A 2 0.12 -44.17 -21.05
C ASP A 2 -0.40 -43.12 -20.05
N SER A 3 -1.05 -43.58 -18.98
CA SER A 3 -1.50 -42.78 -17.85
C SER A 3 -0.39 -42.36 -16.88
N GLU A 4 0.81 -42.96 -16.96
CA GLU A 4 1.91 -42.65 -16.05
C GLU A 4 3.13 -42.08 -16.78
N VAL A 5 3.57 -40.91 -16.33
CA VAL A 5 4.77 -40.25 -16.86
C VAL A 5 6.02 -40.99 -16.38
N GLN A 6 6.87 -41.40 -17.33
CA GLN A 6 8.19 -41.94 -17.01
C GLN A 6 9.08 -40.80 -16.50
N ARG A 7 9.61 -40.93 -15.28
CA ARG A 7 10.54 -39.97 -14.69
C ARG A 7 11.97 -40.39 -15.02
N ASP A 8 12.85 -39.41 -15.27
CA ASP A 8 14.27 -39.67 -15.50
C ASP A 8 14.96 -40.06 -14.18
N GLY A 9 15.40 -41.32 -14.09
CA GLY A 9 16.06 -41.87 -12.90
C GLY A 9 17.36 -41.14 -12.56
N ARG A 10 18.09 -40.59 -13.54
CA ARG A 10 19.31 -39.80 -13.27
C ARG A 10 18.97 -38.49 -12.57
N ILE A 11 17.85 -37.86 -12.92
CA ILE A 11 17.41 -36.62 -12.29
C ILE A 11 16.95 -36.89 -10.85
N LEU A 12 16.28 -38.02 -10.61
CA LEU A 12 15.87 -38.43 -9.26
C LEU A 12 17.07 -38.73 -8.33
N ASP A 13 18.19 -39.21 -8.87
CA ASP A 13 19.41 -39.50 -8.10
C ASP A 13 20.24 -38.25 -7.78
N LEU A 14 20.05 -37.17 -8.54
CA LEU A 14 20.75 -35.89 -8.35
C LEU A 14 20.05 -34.95 -7.37
N ILE A 15 18.73 -35.05 -7.22
CA ILE A 15 17.93 -34.15 -6.38
C ILE A 15 17.83 -34.76 -4.98
N ASP A 16 18.34 -34.05 -3.97
CA ASP A 16 18.20 -34.45 -2.58
C ASP A 16 16.83 -34.05 -1.99
N ASP A 17 16.50 -34.60 -0.82
CA ASP A 17 15.22 -34.35 -0.17
C ASP A 17 15.05 -32.86 0.21
N ALA A 18 16.15 -32.16 0.50
CA ALA A 18 16.12 -30.73 0.84
C ALA A 18 15.67 -29.89 -0.34
N TRP A 19 16.25 -30.09 -1.53
CA TRP A 19 15.86 -29.37 -2.73
C TRP A 19 14.47 -29.77 -3.22
N ARG A 20 14.09 -31.04 -3.06
CA ARG A 20 12.76 -31.54 -3.44
C ARG A 20 11.63 -30.87 -2.66
N GLU A 21 11.86 -30.58 -1.38
CA GLU A 21 10.86 -29.97 -0.50
C GLU A 21 11.00 -28.44 -0.41
N ASP A 22 12.01 -27.86 -1.04
CA ASP A 22 12.27 -26.42 -1.03
C ASP A 22 11.13 -25.62 -1.69
N LYS A 23 10.81 -24.46 -1.10
CA LYS A 23 9.77 -23.55 -1.59
C LYS A 23 10.30 -22.13 -1.54
N LEU A 24 10.13 -21.42 -2.65
CA LEU A 24 10.43 -20.00 -2.70
C LEU A 24 9.57 -19.22 -1.70
N PRO A 25 10.12 -18.19 -1.05
CA PRO A 25 9.35 -17.33 -0.17
C PRO A 25 8.31 -16.53 -0.95
N TYR A 26 7.31 -16.02 -0.24
CA TYR A 26 6.41 -15.00 -0.78
C TYR A 26 7.12 -13.65 -0.76
N GLU A 27 7.29 -13.07 -1.94
CA GLU A 27 7.83 -11.72 -2.10
C GLU A 27 6.69 -10.70 -2.11
N ASP A 28 6.96 -9.53 -1.53
CA ASP A 28 6.01 -8.42 -1.50
C ASP A 28 5.98 -7.66 -2.82
N VAL A 29 4.83 -7.09 -3.14
CA VAL A 29 4.67 -6.22 -4.32
C VAL A 29 5.04 -4.79 -3.94
N ALA A 30 5.85 -4.12 -4.77
CA ALA A 30 6.14 -2.70 -4.60
C ALA A 30 4.88 -1.86 -4.88
N ILE A 31 4.29 -1.29 -3.83
CA ILE A 31 3.08 -0.46 -3.93
C ILE A 31 3.44 1.03 -3.95
N PRO A 32 2.88 1.84 -4.88
CA PRO A 32 3.05 3.29 -4.85
C PRO A 32 2.22 3.90 -3.71
N LEU A 33 2.81 4.01 -2.52
CA LEU A 33 2.11 4.46 -1.31
C LEU A 33 1.41 5.81 -1.47
N ASN A 34 1.97 6.72 -2.28
CA ASN A 34 1.37 8.03 -2.53
C ASN A 34 0.02 7.98 -3.27
N GLU A 35 -0.28 6.88 -3.95
CA GLU A 35 -1.56 6.63 -4.63
C GLU A 35 -2.58 5.93 -3.71
N LEU A 36 -2.19 5.61 -2.47
CA LEU A 36 -3.08 5.05 -1.45
C LEU A 36 -3.60 6.15 -0.52
N PRO A 37 -4.78 5.96 0.09
CA PRO A 37 -5.25 6.82 1.18
C PRO A 37 -4.43 6.62 2.45
N GLU A 38 -4.39 7.66 3.30
CA GLU A 38 -3.79 7.60 4.64
C GLU A 38 -4.46 6.52 5.52
N PRO A 39 -3.70 5.65 6.20
CA PRO A 39 -4.26 4.57 7.01
C PRO A 39 -4.94 5.05 8.32
N GLU A 40 -4.51 6.18 8.88
CA GLU A 40 -4.90 6.67 10.21
C GLU A 40 -6.02 7.74 10.17
N GLN A 41 -6.98 7.64 9.25
CA GLN A 41 -8.12 8.58 9.22
C GLN A 41 -9.23 8.15 10.20
N ASP A 42 -9.09 8.58 11.46
CA ASP A 42 -10.01 8.33 12.60
C ASP A 42 -11.46 8.85 12.39
N ASN A 43 -11.74 9.57 11.29
CA ASN A 43 -13.01 10.27 11.09
C ASN A 43 -13.69 9.99 9.74
N GLY A 44 -13.71 8.74 9.30
CA GLY A 44 -14.40 8.33 8.07
C GLY A 44 -13.64 8.79 6.83
N GLY A 45 -12.56 8.06 6.52
CA GLY A 45 -11.49 8.46 5.62
C GLY A 45 -11.94 8.99 4.26
N THR A 46 -11.23 10.01 3.82
CA THR A 46 -11.28 10.48 2.43
C THR A 46 -10.85 9.31 1.53
N THR A 47 -11.63 8.98 0.50
CA THR A 47 -11.30 7.92 -0.48
C THR A 47 -10.18 8.32 -1.45
N GLU A 48 -9.39 9.32 -1.08
CA GLU A 48 -8.46 10.04 -1.93
C GLU A 48 -7.03 9.69 -1.54
N SER A 49 -6.15 9.63 -2.52
CA SER A 49 -4.73 9.34 -2.30
C SER A 49 -4.00 10.49 -1.60
N VAL A 50 -2.91 10.18 -0.89
CA VAL A 50 -2.04 11.20 -0.26
C VAL A 50 -1.62 12.26 -1.30
N LYS A 51 -1.24 11.81 -2.49
CA LYS A 51 -0.83 12.69 -3.59
C LYS A 51 -1.91 13.67 -4.01
N GLU A 52 -3.15 13.22 -4.15
CA GLU A 52 -4.26 14.09 -4.54
C GLU A 52 -4.59 15.10 -3.43
N GLN A 53 -4.48 14.69 -2.16
CA GLN A 53 -4.67 15.59 -1.01
C GLN A 53 -3.63 16.71 -0.99
N GLU A 54 -2.35 16.42 -1.24
CA GLU A 54 -1.26 17.41 -1.29
C GLU A 54 -1.43 18.43 -2.41
N MET A 55 -2.12 18.06 -3.49
CA MET A 55 -2.40 18.96 -4.62
C MET A 55 -3.55 19.94 -4.34
N LYS A 56 -4.28 19.77 -3.23
CA LYS A 56 -5.37 20.69 -2.86
C LYS A 56 -4.82 21.92 -2.16
N TRP A 57 -5.33 23.07 -2.58
CA TRP A 57 -5.15 24.32 -1.83
C TRP A 57 -6.30 24.47 -0.84
N THR A 58 -6.01 24.29 0.44
CA THR A 58 -6.99 24.33 1.54
C THR A 58 -6.95 25.62 2.34
N ASP A 59 -6.07 26.56 2.02
CA ASP A 59 -5.98 27.85 2.71
C ASP A 59 -7.00 28.85 2.14
N LEU A 60 -7.93 29.26 2.99
CA LEU A 60 -8.98 30.23 2.67
C LEU A 60 -8.68 31.63 3.23
N ALA A 61 -7.54 31.84 3.90
CA ALA A 61 -7.16 33.11 4.53
C ALA A 61 -8.20 33.68 5.52
N LEU A 62 -9.06 32.83 6.11
CA LEU A 62 -10.16 33.26 7.00
C LEU A 62 -9.66 33.89 8.31
N GLN A 63 -8.39 33.71 8.66
CA GLN A 63 -7.75 34.35 9.81
C GLN A 63 -7.94 35.88 9.84
N TYR A 64 -7.97 36.54 8.68
CA TYR A 64 -8.12 38.00 8.58
C TYR A 64 -9.53 38.51 8.92
N LEU A 65 -10.53 37.63 8.96
CA LEU A 65 -11.90 38.00 9.35
C LEU A 65 -12.05 38.18 10.86
N HIS A 66 -11.27 37.45 11.67
CA HIS A 66 -11.37 37.50 13.13
C HIS A 66 -10.73 38.75 13.72
N GLU A 67 -9.65 39.26 13.11
CA GLU A 67 -8.93 40.47 13.58
C GLU A 67 -9.66 41.79 13.26
N ASN A 68 -10.62 41.78 12.33
CA ASN A 68 -11.39 42.96 11.94
C ASN A 68 -12.72 43.14 12.69
N VAL A 69 -13.00 42.35 13.73
CA VAL A 69 -14.16 42.59 14.58
C VAL A 69 -13.79 43.69 15.59
N PRO A 70 -14.30 44.93 15.45
CA PRO A 70 -14.05 45.96 16.45
C PRO A 70 -14.60 45.48 17.80
N PRO A 71 -13.90 45.72 18.93
CA PRO A 71 -14.43 45.40 20.24
C PRO A 71 -15.74 46.16 20.40
N THR A 72 -16.86 45.44 20.43
CA THR A 72 -18.16 45.99 20.78
C THR A 72 -18.04 46.52 22.20
N GLY A 73 -18.23 47.84 22.34
CA GLY A 73 -17.80 48.63 23.49
C GLY A 73 -18.43 48.27 24.84
N ASN A 74 -17.75 48.76 25.88
CA ASN A 74 -18.28 49.03 27.21
C ASN A 74 -18.05 50.51 27.52
#